data_AF-A0A931SU72-F1
#
_entry.id   AF-A0A931SU72-F1
#
_cell.length_a   1.000
_cell.length_b   1.000
_cell.length_c   1.000
_cell.angle_alpha   90.00
_cell.angle_beta   90.00
_cell.angle_gamma   90.00
#
_symmetry.space_group_name_H-M   'P 1'
#
loop_
_entity.id
_entity.type
_entity.pdbx_description
1 polymer ?
#
loop_
_entity_poly.entity_id
_entity_poly.type
_entity_poly.pdbx_seq_one_letter_code
_entity_poly.pdbx_strand_id
1 'polypeptide(L)'
;MTVAELILRYIETLVWPVTLLSGLFLFRHQLVRLVDRLSHASLPGGTELDFQVGQVTERATKELEEQLVGPLVASEDSPILETLRKDPGLGMAQLRIELERVLRSLFELRHPSSAGKRITPSLGGLIRELESAGDLPRPLAAYLRDVIPLANRAIHGERVSTESAENLGELGVKLLGELRQLYMEKAVAPLRTWEISQEAMDKLQEGRYKVLTVIPLVEHPSANEYELTQEQLDMFLEGYEEFAEFLVAVEPIAVAIPKPK
;
A
#
# COMPACT_ATOMS: atom_id res chain seq x y z
N MET A 1 -13.31 53.46 -46.95
CA MET A 1 -13.90 53.48 -45.60
C MET A 1 -13.77 54.88 -45.08
N THR A 2 -14.90 55.49 -44.70
CA THR A 2 -14.88 56.82 -44.09
C THR A 2 -14.41 56.69 -42.65
N VAL A 3 -13.73 57.71 -42.10
CA VAL A 3 -13.23 57.70 -40.71
C VAL A 3 -14.35 57.38 -39.71
N ALA A 4 -15.60 57.77 -40.03
CA ALA A 4 -16.78 57.47 -39.23
C ALA A 4 -17.09 55.97 -39.10
N GLU A 5 -16.96 55.18 -40.16
CA GLU A 5 -17.21 53.73 -40.13
C GLU A 5 -16.19 53.00 -39.26
N LEU A 6 -14.94 53.46 -39.26
CA LEU A 6 -13.87 52.88 -38.45
C LEU A 6 -14.13 53.14 -36.97
N ILE A 7 -14.51 54.38 -36.61
CA ILE A 7 -14.84 54.75 -35.23
C ILE A 7 -16.03 53.93 -34.72
N LEU A 8 -17.08 53.74 -35.53
CA LEU A 8 -18.26 52.96 -35.13
C LEU A 8 -17.90 51.51 -34.79
N ARG A 9 -17.07 50.85 -35.62
CA ARG A 9 -16.61 49.48 -35.38
C ARG A 9 -15.75 49.35 -34.12
N TYR A 10 -14.91 50.35 -33.83
CA TYR A 10 -14.12 50.35 -32.61
C TYR A 10 -15.00 50.48 -31.37
N ILE A 11 -16.02 51.36 -31.40
CA ILE A 11 -16.97 51.50 -30.30
C ILE A 11 -17.73 50.19 -30.08
N GLU A 12 -18.26 49.57 -31.13
CA GLU A 12 -19.00 48.30 -31.03
C GLU A 12 -18.14 47.18 -30.44
N THR A 13 -16.86 47.13 -30.79
CA THR A 13 -15.90 46.15 -30.26
C THR A 13 -15.56 46.41 -28.79
N LEU A 14 -15.52 47.67 -28.36
CA LEU A 14 -15.19 48.07 -26.99
C LEU A 14 -16.35 47.97 -26.01
N VAL A 15 -17.60 48.02 -26.50
CA VAL A 15 -18.79 47.92 -25.66
C VAL A 15 -18.80 46.61 -24.87
N TRP A 16 -18.45 45.47 -25.50
CA TRP A 16 -18.46 44.16 -24.84
C TRP A 16 -17.43 44.00 -23.71
N PRO A 17 -16.14 44.32 -23.88
CA PRO A 17 -15.17 44.29 -22.78
C PRO A 17 -15.54 45.24 -21.64
N VAL A 18 -16.05 46.43 -21.97
CA VAL A 18 -16.43 47.44 -20.97
C VAL A 18 -17.65 46.98 -20.19
N THR A 19 -18.66 46.39 -20.83
CA THR A 19 -19.83 45.85 -20.13
C THR A 19 -19.47 44.62 -19.29
N LEU A 20 -18.60 43.74 -19.78
CA LEU A 20 -18.08 42.59 -19.03
C LEU A 20 -17.32 43.05 -17.77
N LEU A 21 -16.35 43.95 -17.92
CA LEU A 21 -15.58 44.50 -16.81
C LEU A 21 -16.47 45.24 -15.81
N SER A 22 -17.39 46.06 -16.30
CA SER A 22 -18.34 46.79 -15.45
C SER A 22 -19.26 45.81 -14.71
N GLY A 23 -19.73 44.75 -15.37
CA GLY A 23 -20.50 43.68 -14.75
C GLY A 23 -19.71 42.97 -13.66
N LEU A 24 -18.51 42.49 -13.96
CA LEU A 24 -17.63 41.84 -12.97
C LEU A 24 -17.36 42.76 -11.78
N PHE A 25 -17.15 44.06 -12.02
CA PHE A 25 -16.87 45.01 -10.95
C PHE A 25 -18.11 45.32 -10.09
N LEU A 26 -19.27 45.56 -10.71
CA LEU A 26 -20.53 45.84 -10.01
C LEU A 26 -21.02 44.62 -9.22
N PHE A 27 -20.85 43.43 -9.78
CA PHE A 27 -21.28 42.17 -9.16
C PHE A 27 -20.18 41.48 -8.36
N ARG A 28 -18.97 42.06 -8.22
CA ARG A 28 -17.84 41.41 -7.51
C ARG A 28 -18.20 40.89 -6.13
N HIS A 29 -19.00 41.65 -5.38
CA HIS A 29 -19.41 41.27 -4.03
C HIS A 29 -20.43 40.13 -4.02
N GLN A 30 -21.30 40.09 -5.03
CA GLN A 30 -22.28 39.02 -5.21
C GLN A 30 -21.62 37.75 -5.73
N LEU A 31 -20.66 37.88 -6.66
CA LEU A 31 -19.85 36.78 -7.17
C LEU A 31 -18.99 36.17 -6.07
N VAL A 32 -18.31 36.99 -5.25
CA VAL A 32 -17.56 36.48 -4.09
C VAL A 32 -18.50 35.77 -3.13
N ARG A 33 -19.68 36.32 -2.81
CA ARG A 33 -20.66 35.62 -1.97
C ARG A 33 -21.24 34.35 -2.61
N LEU A 34 -21.37 34.28 -3.92
CA LEU A 34 -21.84 33.09 -4.64
C LEU A 34 -20.77 32.01 -4.64
N VAL A 35 -19.51 32.38 -4.87
CA VAL A 35 -18.36 31.47 -4.75
C VAL A 35 -18.21 31.00 -3.30
N ASP A 36 -18.35 31.90 -2.34
CA ASP A 36 -18.26 31.57 -0.91
C ASP A 36 -19.45 30.73 -0.44
N ARG A 37 -20.63 30.89 -1.07
CA ARG A 37 -21.78 30.00 -0.89
C ARG A 37 -21.64 28.70 -1.65
N LEU A 38 -20.91 28.64 -2.76
CA LEU A 38 -20.58 27.39 -3.45
C LEU A 38 -19.51 26.60 -2.69
N SER A 39 -18.61 27.30 -1.99
CA SER A 39 -17.60 26.67 -1.12
C SER A 39 -18.18 26.26 0.25
N HIS A 40 -19.10 27.05 0.83
CA HIS A 40 -19.73 26.77 2.14
C HIS A 40 -21.10 26.11 2.06
N ALA A 41 -21.74 26.05 0.88
CA ALA A 41 -22.68 24.97 0.60
C ALA A 41 -21.83 23.74 0.34
N SER A 42 -21.28 23.23 1.44
CA SER A 42 -20.93 21.83 1.61
C SER A 42 -21.99 21.02 0.89
N LEU A 43 -21.62 20.55 -0.30
CA LEU A 43 -22.50 19.87 -1.22
C LEU A 43 -23.08 18.68 -0.46
N PRO A 44 -24.40 18.64 -0.22
CA PRO A 44 -25.02 17.58 0.56
C PRO A 44 -24.90 16.29 -0.25
N GLY A 45 -23.91 15.44 0.06
CA GLY A 45 -23.77 14.20 -0.70
C GLY A 45 -22.48 13.39 -0.65
N GLY A 46 -21.37 13.86 -0.06
CA GLY A 46 -20.10 13.08 -0.04
C GLY A 46 -19.02 13.56 -1.02
N THR A 47 -19.28 14.62 -1.78
CA THR A 47 -18.35 15.13 -2.82
C THR A 47 -16.99 15.62 -2.29
N GLU A 48 -16.89 16.01 -1.01
CA GLU A 48 -15.60 16.43 -0.43
C GLU A 48 -14.66 15.23 -0.28
N LEU A 49 -15.19 14.09 0.16
CA LEU A 49 -14.42 12.86 0.27
C LEU A 49 -14.02 12.36 -1.12
N ASP A 50 -14.95 12.37 -2.09
CA ASP A 50 -14.68 11.99 -3.48
C ASP A 50 -13.57 12.85 -4.11
N PHE A 51 -13.61 14.16 -3.88
CA PHE A 51 -12.59 15.07 -4.39
C PHE A 51 -11.21 14.81 -3.77
N GLN A 52 -11.15 14.61 -2.45
CA GLN A 52 -9.90 14.28 -1.76
C GLN A 52 -9.33 12.94 -2.22
N VAL A 53 -10.20 11.94 -2.40
CA VAL A 53 -9.80 10.64 -2.93
C VAL A 53 -9.19 10.81 -4.33
N GLY A 54 -9.88 11.51 -5.24
CA GLY A 54 -9.38 11.75 -6.59
C GLY A 54 -8.02 12.43 -6.63
N GLN A 55 -7.78 13.43 -5.75
CA GLN A 55 -6.48 14.08 -5.66
C GLN A 55 -5.37 13.16 -5.16
N VAL A 56 -5.66 12.37 -4.12
CA VAL A 56 -4.67 11.45 -3.53
C VAL A 56 -4.36 10.32 -4.50
N THR A 57 -5.36 9.76 -5.17
CA THR A 57 -5.17 8.66 -6.12
C THR A 57 -4.40 9.12 -7.36
N GLU A 58 -4.74 10.26 -7.94
CA GLU A 58 -4.02 10.80 -9.10
C GLU A 58 -2.56 11.14 -8.77
N ARG A 59 -2.32 11.73 -7.60
CA ARG A 59 -0.96 12.04 -7.16
C ARG A 59 -0.16 10.76 -6.91
N ALA A 60 -0.77 9.81 -6.21
CA ALA A 60 -0.10 8.57 -5.84
C ALA A 60 0.22 7.70 -7.05
N THR A 61 -0.68 7.57 -8.03
CA THR A 61 -0.41 6.78 -9.24
C THR A 61 0.77 7.33 -10.02
N LYS A 62 0.81 8.66 -10.25
CA LYS A 62 1.93 9.31 -10.95
C LYS A 62 3.26 9.13 -10.23
N GLU A 63 3.29 9.39 -8.93
CA GLU A 63 4.53 9.41 -8.14
C GLU A 63 5.01 7.99 -7.76
N LEU A 64 4.11 7.03 -7.49
CA LEU A 64 4.48 5.63 -7.21
C LEU A 64 5.04 4.93 -8.45
N GLU A 65 4.45 5.15 -9.63
CA GLU A 65 4.94 4.57 -10.89
C GLU A 65 6.34 5.09 -11.27
N GLU A 66 6.65 6.33 -10.92
CA GLU A 66 7.97 6.93 -11.19
C GLU A 66 9.05 6.51 -10.18
N GLN A 67 8.68 6.24 -8.92
CA GLN A 67 9.65 6.08 -7.82
C GLN A 67 9.87 4.64 -7.36
N LEU A 68 8.96 3.71 -7.63
CA LEU A 68 9.08 2.33 -7.18
C LEU A 68 9.41 1.42 -8.37
N VAL A 69 10.66 0.93 -8.38
CA VAL A 69 11.19 0.05 -9.43
C VAL A 69 10.77 -1.38 -9.15
N GLY A 70 9.63 -1.78 -9.69
CA GLY A 70 9.15 -3.16 -9.70
C GLY A 70 7.78 -3.26 -10.36
N PRO A 71 7.42 -4.39 -11.00
CA PRO A 71 6.06 -4.56 -11.48
C PRO A 71 5.10 -4.60 -10.29
N LEU A 72 4.44 -3.47 -10.06
CA LEU A 72 3.32 -3.29 -9.14
C LEU A 72 2.15 -4.15 -9.63
N VAL A 73 2.14 -5.43 -9.31
CA VAL A 73 0.98 -6.29 -9.58
C VAL A 73 0.02 -6.13 -8.40
N ALA A 74 -0.84 -5.11 -8.47
CA ALA A 74 -2.11 -5.23 -7.77
C ALA A 74 -2.83 -6.42 -8.42
N SER A 75 -2.91 -7.56 -7.73
CA SER A 75 -3.71 -8.67 -8.22
C SER A 75 -5.15 -8.17 -8.33
N GLU A 76 -5.71 -8.10 -9.54
CA GLU A 76 -7.13 -7.78 -9.75
C GLU A 76 -8.05 -8.67 -8.90
N ASP A 77 -7.56 -9.86 -8.54
CA ASP A 77 -8.18 -10.85 -7.66
C ASP A 77 -7.91 -10.61 -6.16
N SER A 78 -7.73 -9.36 -5.73
CA SER A 78 -7.61 -9.06 -4.30
C SER A 78 -8.95 -9.27 -3.58
N PRO A 79 -9.02 -10.12 -2.53
CA PRO A 79 -10.25 -10.33 -1.75
C PRO A 79 -10.81 -9.03 -1.14
N ILE A 80 -9.92 -8.05 -0.91
CA ILE A 80 -10.27 -6.71 -0.41
C ILE A 80 -11.06 -5.96 -1.49
N LEU A 81 -10.62 -5.98 -2.75
CA LEU A 81 -11.32 -5.30 -3.85
C LEU A 81 -12.66 -5.96 -4.14
N GLU A 82 -12.73 -7.29 -4.09
CA GLU A 82 -14.00 -8.01 -4.22
C GLU A 82 -15.00 -7.60 -3.13
N THR A 83 -14.53 -7.54 -1.88
CA THR A 83 -15.37 -7.10 -0.74
C THR A 83 -15.80 -5.65 -0.92
N LEU A 84 -14.89 -4.77 -1.34
CA LEU A 84 -15.15 -3.35 -1.53
C LEU A 84 -16.20 -3.08 -2.61
N ARG A 85 -16.18 -3.84 -3.72
CA ARG A 85 -17.21 -3.77 -4.78
C ARG A 85 -18.60 -4.18 -4.27
N LYS A 86 -18.67 -5.08 -3.28
CA LYS A 86 -19.94 -5.53 -2.67
C LYS A 86 -20.42 -4.59 -1.57
N ASP A 87 -19.51 -4.18 -0.69
CA ASP A 87 -19.73 -3.29 0.44
C ASP A 87 -18.49 -2.40 0.65
N PRO A 88 -18.53 -1.13 0.21
CA PRO A 88 -17.41 -0.21 0.34
C PRO A 88 -16.95 0.00 1.79
N GLY A 89 -17.86 0.04 2.76
CA GLY A 89 -17.53 0.25 4.16
C GLY A 89 -16.77 -0.94 4.75
N LEU A 90 -17.24 -2.16 4.46
CA LEU A 90 -16.59 -3.39 4.89
C LEU A 90 -15.23 -3.58 4.19
N GLY A 91 -15.15 -3.32 2.88
CA GLY A 91 -13.88 -3.41 2.13
C GLY A 91 -12.83 -2.42 2.65
N MET A 92 -13.23 -1.18 2.97
CA MET A 92 -12.34 -0.19 3.59
C MET A 92 -11.88 -0.61 4.98
N ALA A 93 -12.77 -1.22 5.77
CA ALA A 93 -12.41 -1.76 7.08
C ALA A 93 -11.37 -2.88 6.95
N GLN A 94 -11.56 -3.82 6.03
CA GLN A 94 -10.59 -4.89 5.75
C GLN A 94 -9.25 -4.33 5.29
N LEU A 95 -9.25 -3.38 4.35
CA LEU A 95 -8.03 -2.72 3.89
C LEU A 95 -7.26 -2.08 5.06
N ARG A 96 -7.94 -1.30 5.90
CA ARG A 96 -7.33 -0.63 7.06
C ARG A 96 -6.72 -1.65 8.03
N ILE A 97 -7.42 -2.75 8.30
CA ILE A 97 -6.94 -3.82 9.19
C ILE A 97 -5.66 -4.44 8.63
N GLU A 98 -5.62 -4.74 7.33
CA GLU A 98 -4.44 -5.32 6.69
C GLU A 98 -3.24 -4.36 6.68
N LEU A 99 -3.46 -3.08 6.36
CA LEU A 99 -2.41 -2.05 6.44
C LEU A 99 -1.85 -1.94 7.87
N GLU A 100 -2.73 -1.91 8.87
CA GLU A 100 -2.34 -1.85 10.27
C GLU A 100 -1.55 -3.11 10.69
N ARG A 101 -1.96 -4.29 10.26
CA ARG A 101 -1.28 -5.56 10.52
C ARG A 101 0.15 -5.54 10.00
N VAL A 102 0.36 -5.19 8.73
CA VAL A 102 1.70 -5.19 8.13
C VAL A 102 2.60 -4.11 8.73
N LEU A 103 2.07 -2.91 9.01
CA LEU A 103 2.82 -1.85 9.69
C LEU A 103 3.27 -2.26 11.10
N ARG A 104 2.40 -2.98 11.84
CA ARG A 104 2.77 -3.56 13.14
C ARG A 104 3.85 -4.62 13.00
N SER A 105 3.76 -5.51 12.02
CA SER A 105 4.80 -6.51 11.75
C SER A 105 6.15 -5.88 11.41
N LEU A 106 6.17 -4.84 10.56
CA LEU A 106 7.39 -4.06 10.28
C LEU A 106 8.00 -3.43 11.53
N PHE A 107 7.15 -2.90 12.41
CA PHE A 107 7.59 -2.32 13.67
C PHE A 107 8.17 -3.38 14.63
N GLU A 108 7.55 -4.54 14.71
CA GLU A 108 8.00 -5.66 15.55
C GLU A 108 9.35 -6.24 15.11
N LEU A 109 9.65 -6.26 13.80
CA LEU A 109 10.98 -6.64 13.31
C LEU A 109 12.10 -5.80 13.93
N ARG A 110 11.86 -4.49 14.09
CA ARG A 110 12.79 -3.55 14.70
C ARG A 110 12.83 -3.69 16.22
N HIS A 111 11.72 -4.08 16.83
CA HIS A 111 11.55 -4.19 18.27
C HIS A 111 11.07 -5.57 18.69
N PRO A 112 11.92 -6.62 18.57
CA PRO A 112 11.53 -7.99 18.92
C PRO A 112 11.08 -8.11 20.37
N SER A 113 11.67 -7.30 21.27
CA SER A 113 11.31 -7.25 22.69
C SER A 113 9.96 -6.58 22.99
N SER A 114 9.30 -6.02 21.98
CA SER A 114 7.98 -5.38 22.05
C SER A 114 6.86 -6.26 21.48
N ALA A 115 7.20 -7.39 20.85
CA ALA A 115 6.22 -8.35 20.34
C ALA A 115 5.25 -8.76 21.46
N GLY A 116 3.96 -8.53 21.25
CA GLY A 116 2.89 -8.87 22.21
C GLY A 116 2.70 -7.91 23.39
N LYS A 117 3.41 -6.77 23.46
CA LYS A 117 3.18 -5.76 24.52
C LYS A 117 2.03 -4.80 24.17
N ARG A 118 1.20 -4.47 25.17
CA ARG A 118 0.05 -3.52 25.04
C ARG A 118 0.43 -2.09 24.69
N ILE A 119 1.71 -1.71 24.72
CA ILE A 119 2.17 -0.35 24.40
C ILE A 119 2.58 -0.34 22.93
N THR A 120 1.60 -0.42 22.04
CA THR A 120 1.83 -0.18 20.62
C THR A 120 1.43 1.24 20.27
N PRO A 121 2.27 1.98 19.50
CA PRO A 121 1.90 3.30 19.00
C PRO A 121 0.58 3.26 18.22
N SER A 122 -0.10 4.41 18.12
CA SER A 122 -1.19 4.57 17.17
C SER A 122 -0.67 4.38 15.73
N LEU A 123 -1.56 4.10 14.77
CA LEU A 123 -1.16 3.86 13.38
C LEU A 123 -0.33 5.02 12.78
N GLY A 124 -0.72 6.26 13.06
CA GLY A 124 0.08 7.44 12.69
C GLY A 124 1.41 7.54 13.44
N GLY A 125 1.49 7.03 14.67
CA GLY A 125 2.74 6.87 15.41
C GLY A 125 3.67 5.86 14.76
N LEU A 126 3.15 4.68 14.38
CA LEU A 126 3.89 3.63 13.68
C LEU A 126 4.51 4.16 12.38
N ILE A 127 3.71 4.85 11.55
CA ILE A 127 4.17 5.41 10.27
C ILE A 127 5.33 6.39 10.49
N ARG A 128 5.18 7.34 11.43
CA ARG A 128 6.23 8.33 11.73
C ARG A 128 7.50 7.68 12.23
N GLU A 129 7.37 6.67 13.09
CA GLU A 129 8.53 6.00 13.68
C GLU A 129 9.28 5.20 12.62
N LEU A 130 8.57 4.38 11.82
CA LEU A 130 9.14 3.61 10.72
C LEU A 130 9.77 4.51 9.65
N GLU A 131 9.14 5.65 9.33
CA GLU A 131 9.69 6.64 8.39
C GLU A 131 10.96 7.30 8.96
N SER A 132 10.94 7.71 10.24
CA SER A 132 12.09 8.35 10.89
C SER A 132 13.29 7.40 11.01
N ALA A 133 13.01 6.11 11.14
CA ALA A 133 13.99 5.04 11.21
C ALA A 133 14.58 4.66 9.84
N GLY A 134 14.01 5.15 8.73
CA GLY A 134 14.36 4.72 7.37
C GLY A 134 13.85 3.32 7.01
N ASP A 135 12.98 2.75 7.84
CA ASP A 135 12.37 1.44 7.58
C ASP A 135 11.19 1.55 6.63
N LEU A 136 10.56 2.72 6.51
CA LEU A 136 9.48 3.03 5.58
C LEU A 136 9.88 4.19 4.65
N PRO A 137 9.91 4.00 3.31
CA PRO A 137 10.20 5.09 2.38
C PRO A 137 9.26 6.29 2.55
N ARG A 138 9.80 7.51 2.46
CA ARG A 138 9.02 8.76 2.63
C ARG A 138 7.79 8.86 1.71
N PRO A 139 7.86 8.50 0.42
CA PRO A 139 6.68 8.53 -0.45
C PRO A 139 5.59 7.59 0.07
N LEU A 140 5.97 6.36 0.43
CA LEU A 140 5.05 5.36 0.97
C LEU A 140 4.42 5.82 2.29
N ALA A 141 5.21 6.42 3.19
CA ALA A 141 4.72 7.01 4.44
C ALA A 141 3.73 8.17 4.20
N ALA A 142 3.96 9.00 3.17
CA ALA A 142 3.05 10.07 2.80
C ALA A 142 1.69 9.52 2.34
N TYR A 143 1.66 8.57 1.41
CA TYR A 143 0.36 8.01 0.97
C TYR A 143 -0.37 7.25 2.06
N LEU A 144 0.33 6.55 2.95
CA LEU A 144 -0.31 5.93 4.10
C LEU A 144 -0.99 6.97 5.00
N ARG A 145 -0.35 8.13 5.21
CA ARG A 145 -0.93 9.25 5.96
C ARG A 145 -2.15 9.87 5.27
N ASP A 146 -2.27 9.74 3.95
CA ASP A 146 -3.43 10.25 3.19
C ASP A 146 -4.56 9.21 3.12
N VAL A 147 -4.24 7.95 2.81
CA VAL A 147 -5.20 6.85 2.61
C VAL A 147 -5.88 6.42 3.90
N ILE A 148 -5.13 6.28 5.00
CA ILE A 148 -5.67 5.77 6.27
C ILE A 148 -6.80 6.66 6.81
N PRO A 149 -6.66 8.00 6.86
CA PRO A 149 -7.76 8.89 7.25
C PRO A 149 -8.99 8.79 6.34
N LEU A 150 -8.79 8.69 5.02
CA LEU A 150 -9.88 8.56 4.05
C LEU A 150 -10.65 7.25 4.24
N ALA A 151 -9.93 6.13 4.41
CA ALA A 151 -10.54 4.84 4.73
C ALA A 151 -11.29 4.90 6.07
N ASN A 152 -10.71 5.54 7.09
CA ASN A 152 -11.34 5.69 8.39
C ASN A 152 -12.66 6.49 8.32
N ARG A 153 -12.70 7.56 7.51
CA ARG A 153 -13.91 8.35 7.26
C ARG A 153 -14.99 7.53 6.55
N ALA A 154 -14.61 6.80 5.50
CA ALA A 154 -15.53 5.90 4.79
C ALA A 154 -16.14 4.83 5.71
N ILE A 155 -15.34 4.23 6.60
CA ILE A 155 -15.81 3.26 7.62
C ILE A 155 -16.83 3.87 8.58
N HIS A 156 -16.66 5.15 8.94
CA HIS A 156 -17.59 5.86 9.85
C HIS A 156 -18.86 6.37 9.15
N GLY A 157 -19.13 5.92 7.92
CA GLY A 157 -20.37 6.21 7.20
C GLY A 157 -20.38 7.57 6.51
N GLU A 158 -19.21 8.21 6.37
CA GLU A 158 -19.10 9.33 5.45
C GLU A 158 -19.36 8.84 4.03
N ARG A 159 -20.22 9.57 3.31
CA ARG A 159 -20.62 9.16 1.96
C ARG A 159 -19.41 9.26 1.04
N VAL A 160 -19.03 8.13 0.47
CA VAL A 160 -18.05 8.02 -0.62
C VAL A 160 -18.78 7.40 -1.80
N SER A 161 -18.53 7.91 -3.01
CA SER A 161 -19.00 7.28 -4.24
C SER A 161 -18.35 5.89 -4.39
N THR A 162 -19.05 4.96 -5.03
CA THR A 162 -18.50 3.62 -5.31
C THR A 162 -17.19 3.70 -6.09
N GLU A 163 -17.11 4.60 -7.07
CA GLU A 163 -15.90 4.85 -7.85
C GLU A 163 -14.74 5.35 -6.98
N SER A 164 -14.98 6.32 -6.09
CA SER A 164 -13.94 6.79 -5.17
C SER A 164 -13.55 5.72 -4.17
N ALA A 165 -14.49 4.92 -3.68
CA ALA A 165 -14.16 3.78 -2.84
C ALA A 165 -13.24 2.81 -3.59
N GLU A 166 -13.56 2.48 -4.84
CA GLU A 166 -12.78 1.54 -5.64
C GLU A 166 -11.37 2.09 -5.91
N ASN A 167 -11.25 3.34 -6.35
CA ASN A 167 -9.97 4.01 -6.57
C ASN A 167 -9.10 4.06 -5.29
N LEU A 168 -9.71 4.39 -4.15
CA LEU A 168 -9.01 4.39 -2.86
C LEU A 168 -8.61 2.97 -2.44
N GLY A 169 -9.45 1.98 -2.74
CA GLY A 169 -9.22 0.56 -2.51
C GLY A 169 -8.04 0.04 -3.30
N GLU A 170 -8.00 0.33 -4.60
CA GLU A 170 -6.91 -0.04 -5.50
C GLU A 170 -5.59 0.55 -5.03
N LEU A 171 -5.57 1.85 -4.70
CA LEU A 171 -4.39 2.49 -4.12
C LEU A 171 -3.99 1.81 -2.81
N GLY A 172 -4.94 1.53 -1.92
CA GLY A 172 -4.68 0.83 -0.67
C GLY A 172 -4.06 -0.55 -0.85
N VAL A 173 -4.56 -1.34 -1.80
CA VAL A 173 -4.02 -2.67 -2.13
C VAL A 173 -2.61 -2.56 -2.71
N LYS A 174 -2.34 -1.54 -3.55
CA LYS A 174 -0.98 -1.24 -4.03
C LYS A 174 -0.04 -0.95 -2.86
N LEU A 175 -0.43 -0.05 -1.95
CA LEU A 175 0.35 0.28 -0.75
C LEU A 175 0.60 -0.95 0.14
N LEU A 176 -0.40 -1.84 0.25
CA LEU A 176 -0.26 -3.09 1.00
C LEU A 176 0.76 -4.04 0.36
N GLY A 177 0.77 -4.13 -0.98
CA GLY A 177 1.79 -4.86 -1.74
C GLY A 177 3.20 -4.36 -1.43
N GLU A 178 3.41 -3.04 -1.51
CA GLU A 178 4.69 -2.40 -1.19
C GLU A 178 5.15 -2.64 0.25
N LEU A 179 4.23 -2.52 1.21
CA LEU A 179 4.52 -2.80 2.61
C LEU A 179 4.91 -4.27 2.85
N ARG A 180 4.26 -5.21 2.14
CA ARG A 180 4.58 -6.64 2.23
C ARG A 180 5.94 -6.94 1.61
N GLN A 181 6.25 -6.34 0.45
CA GLN A 181 7.57 -6.48 -0.15
C GLN A 181 8.66 -5.96 0.79
N LEU A 182 8.48 -4.75 1.32
CA LEU A 182 9.39 -4.15 2.30
C LEU A 182 9.55 -5.03 3.55
N TYR A 183 8.47 -5.64 4.04
CA TYR A 183 8.53 -6.60 5.14
C TYR A 183 9.38 -7.80 4.77
N MET A 184 9.16 -8.42 3.60
CA MET A 184 9.93 -9.58 3.15
C MET A 184 11.41 -9.25 2.97
N GLU A 185 11.73 -8.11 2.37
CA GLU A 185 13.11 -7.62 2.20
C GLU A 185 13.84 -7.49 3.54
N LYS A 186 13.14 -7.06 4.60
CA LYS A 186 13.72 -6.88 5.94
C LYS A 186 13.71 -8.16 6.78
N ALA A 187 12.64 -8.95 6.70
CA ALA A 187 12.45 -10.15 7.51
C ALA A 187 13.30 -11.33 7.00
N VAL A 188 13.47 -11.44 5.68
CA VAL A 188 14.12 -12.57 5.02
C VAL A 188 15.49 -12.16 4.45
N ALA A 189 16.03 -11.02 4.87
CA ALA A 189 17.37 -10.61 4.48
C ALA A 189 18.38 -11.71 4.86
N PRO A 190 19.20 -12.22 3.91
CA PRO A 190 20.16 -13.26 4.21
C PRO A 190 21.15 -12.76 5.26
N LEU A 191 21.38 -13.58 6.30
CA LEU A 191 22.35 -13.23 7.34
C LEU A 191 23.76 -13.04 6.75
N ARG A 192 24.08 -13.84 5.72
CA ARG A 192 25.34 -13.80 4.96
C ARG A 192 25.10 -14.32 3.55
N THR A 193 25.81 -13.75 2.58
CA THR A 193 25.84 -14.21 1.18
C THR A 193 27.30 -14.39 0.77
N TRP A 194 27.63 -15.52 0.14
CA TRP A 194 28.97 -15.80 -0.38
C TRP A 194 28.86 -16.70 -1.61
N GLU A 195 29.88 -16.63 -2.47
CA GLU A 195 29.96 -17.49 -3.66
C GLU A 195 30.38 -18.91 -3.29
N ILE A 196 29.73 -19.90 -3.90
CA ILE A 196 30.11 -21.31 -3.81
C ILE A 196 30.60 -21.80 -5.18
N SER A 197 31.48 -22.80 -5.20
CA SER A 197 31.94 -23.39 -6.45
C SER A 197 30.82 -24.21 -7.11
N GLN A 198 30.90 -24.40 -8.43
CA GLN A 198 29.94 -25.27 -9.14
C GLN A 198 29.97 -26.70 -8.60
N GLU A 199 31.14 -27.24 -8.27
CA GLU A 199 31.24 -28.56 -7.64
C GLU A 199 30.48 -28.63 -6.29
N ALA A 200 30.47 -27.55 -5.50
CA ALA A 200 29.71 -27.51 -4.25
C ALA A 200 28.20 -27.40 -4.52
N MET A 201 27.80 -26.67 -5.57
CA MET A 201 26.41 -26.59 -6.01
C MET A 201 25.89 -27.96 -6.47
N ASP A 202 26.64 -28.65 -7.32
CA ASP A 202 26.28 -29.99 -7.83
C ASP A 202 26.10 -30.98 -6.67
N LYS A 203 27.01 -30.96 -5.68
CA LYS A 203 26.90 -31.80 -4.48
C LYS A 203 25.68 -31.49 -3.62
N LEU A 204 25.25 -30.23 -3.57
CA LEU A 204 24.02 -29.84 -2.86
C LEU A 204 22.79 -30.35 -3.63
N GLN A 205 22.75 -30.15 -4.95
CA GLN A 205 21.64 -30.62 -5.79
C GLN A 205 21.45 -32.14 -5.77
N GLU A 206 22.54 -32.91 -5.78
CA GLU A 206 22.51 -34.37 -5.68
C GLU A 206 22.38 -34.87 -4.23
N GLY A 207 22.46 -33.96 -3.26
CA GLY A 207 22.46 -34.26 -1.84
C GLY A 207 21.11 -34.72 -1.31
N ARG A 208 21.14 -35.19 -0.07
CA ARG A 208 19.94 -35.42 0.74
C ARG A 208 19.90 -34.40 1.87
N TYR A 209 18.70 -34.08 2.31
CA TYR A 209 18.43 -33.07 3.30
C TYR A 209 17.62 -33.68 4.43
N LYS A 210 18.07 -33.38 5.64
CA LYS A 210 17.32 -33.62 6.86
C LYS A 210 16.41 -32.44 7.11
N VAL A 211 15.11 -32.68 7.16
CA VAL A 211 14.09 -31.67 7.44
C VAL A 211 13.46 -31.97 8.79
N LEU A 212 13.48 -30.99 9.70
CA LEU A 212 12.84 -31.09 11.01
C LEU A 212 11.59 -30.23 11.01
N THR A 213 10.44 -30.83 11.31
CA THR A 213 9.19 -30.13 11.53
C THR A 213 8.63 -30.40 12.93
N VAL A 214 7.75 -29.52 13.41
CA VAL A 214 7.07 -29.66 14.70
C VAL A 214 5.57 -29.47 14.54
N ILE A 215 4.77 -30.42 15.05
CA ILE A 215 3.31 -30.31 15.15
C ILE A 215 2.96 -29.72 16.51
N PRO A 216 2.41 -28.50 16.60
CA PRO A 216 2.16 -27.81 17.85
C PRO A 216 0.82 -28.21 18.48
N LEU A 217 0.63 -29.50 18.77
CA LEU A 217 -0.56 -29.97 19.48
C LEU A 217 -0.56 -29.46 20.93
N VAL A 218 -1.74 -29.04 21.41
CA VAL A 218 -1.94 -28.57 22.80
C VAL A 218 -1.54 -29.66 23.80
N GLU A 219 -1.91 -30.90 23.48
CA GLU A 219 -1.53 -32.08 24.23
C GLU A 219 -0.64 -32.92 23.31
N HIS A 220 0.59 -33.19 23.76
CA HIS A 220 1.61 -33.98 23.06
C HIS A 220 2.13 -33.35 21.75
N PRO A 221 2.90 -32.25 21.81
CA PRO A 221 3.62 -31.77 20.64
C PRO A 221 4.57 -32.86 20.13
N SER A 222 4.61 -33.05 18.81
CA SER A 222 5.47 -34.03 18.15
C SER A 222 6.42 -33.35 17.18
N ALA A 223 7.58 -33.95 16.97
CA ALA A 223 8.54 -33.52 15.97
C ALA A 223 8.71 -34.62 14.93
N ASN A 224 8.70 -34.25 13.66
CA ASN A 224 8.95 -35.17 12.56
C ASN A 224 10.31 -34.86 11.93
N GLU A 225 11.02 -35.91 11.55
CA GLU A 225 12.29 -35.82 10.87
C GLU A 225 12.19 -36.55 9.54
N TYR A 226 12.44 -35.83 8.45
CA TYR A 226 12.41 -36.37 7.09
C TYR A 226 13.80 -36.37 6.49
N GLU A 227 14.08 -37.37 5.66
CA GLU A 227 15.23 -37.41 4.77
C GLU A 227 14.72 -37.31 3.33
N LEU A 228 15.01 -36.18 2.68
CA LEU A 228 14.49 -35.83 1.34
C LEU A 228 15.65 -35.61 0.37
N THR A 229 15.49 -35.97 -0.90
CA THR A 229 16.34 -35.45 -1.98
C THR A 229 16.03 -33.97 -2.25
N GLN A 230 16.85 -33.27 -3.03
CA GLN A 230 16.54 -31.88 -3.44
C GLN A 230 15.15 -31.78 -4.11
N GLU A 231 14.85 -32.66 -5.07
CA GLU A 231 13.54 -32.69 -5.76
C GLU A 231 12.37 -32.93 -4.79
N GLN A 232 12.53 -33.83 -3.82
CA GLN A 232 11.52 -34.09 -2.80
C GLN A 232 11.37 -32.93 -1.82
N LEU A 233 12.46 -32.24 -1.48
CA LEU A 233 12.43 -31.04 -0.65
C LEU A 233 11.67 -29.91 -1.36
N ASP A 234 11.93 -29.69 -2.64
CA ASP A 234 11.23 -28.67 -3.43
C ASP A 234 9.72 -28.96 -3.47
N MET A 235 9.32 -30.19 -3.77
CA MET A 235 7.92 -30.62 -3.70
C MET A 235 7.30 -30.46 -2.30
N PHE A 236 8.06 -30.77 -1.25
CA PHE A 236 7.61 -30.65 0.13
C PHE A 236 7.34 -29.18 0.50
N LEU A 237 8.16 -28.26 0.00
CA LEU A 237 8.01 -26.82 0.25
C LEU A 237 6.90 -26.18 -0.59
N GLU A 238 6.65 -26.64 -1.82
CA GLU A 238 5.60 -26.12 -2.71
C GLU A 238 4.17 -26.26 -2.16
N GLY A 239 3.93 -27.20 -1.24
CA GLY A 239 2.64 -27.39 -0.56
C GLY A 239 2.69 -27.14 0.95
N TYR A 240 3.77 -26.57 1.47
CA TYR A 240 4.02 -26.56 2.92
C TYR A 240 2.95 -25.81 3.73
N GLU A 241 2.28 -24.85 3.11
CA GLU A 241 1.19 -24.07 3.70
C GLU A 241 -0.05 -24.90 4.08
N GLU A 242 -0.23 -26.11 3.52
CA GLU A 242 -1.34 -27.00 3.85
C GLU A 242 -1.10 -27.85 5.12
N PHE A 243 0.15 -27.92 5.58
CA PHE A 243 0.53 -28.75 6.72
C PHE A 243 0.31 -28.00 8.03
N ALA A 244 -0.23 -28.70 9.04
CA ALA A 244 -0.34 -28.18 10.41
C ALA A 244 0.99 -28.33 11.18
N GLU A 245 2.12 -28.11 10.51
CA GLU A 245 3.46 -28.31 11.04
C GLU A 245 4.33 -27.05 10.83
N PHE A 246 5.30 -26.84 11.72
CA PHE A 246 6.28 -25.75 11.62
C PHE A 246 7.62 -26.25 11.13
N LEU A 247 8.20 -25.60 10.11
CA LEU A 247 9.53 -25.90 9.62
C LEU A 247 10.56 -25.32 10.60
N VAL A 248 11.38 -26.19 11.19
CA VAL A 248 12.37 -25.79 12.20
C VAL A 248 13.77 -25.72 11.62
N ALA A 249 14.16 -26.70 10.79
CA ALA A 249 15.49 -26.76 10.20
C ALA A 249 15.50 -27.55 8.89
N VAL A 250 16.42 -27.16 8.00
CA VAL A 250 16.80 -27.89 6.78
C VAL A 250 18.32 -27.98 6.76
N GLU A 251 18.86 -29.19 6.82
CA GLU A 251 20.30 -29.43 6.90
C GLU A 251 20.73 -30.46 5.85
N PRO A 252 21.79 -30.21 5.06
CA PRO A 252 22.30 -31.21 4.13
C PRO A 252 22.96 -32.37 4.89
N ILE A 253 22.69 -33.59 4.44
CA ILE A 253 23.27 -34.83 4.98
C ILE A 253 24.58 -35.10 4.24
N ALA A 254 25.68 -35.15 5.00
CA ALA A 254 27.03 -35.48 4.52
C ALA A 254 27.64 -34.52 3.47
N VAL A 255 27.00 -33.40 3.15
CA VAL A 255 27.57 -32.33 2.31
C VAL A 255 27.98 -31.16 3.20
N ALA A 256 29.28 -30.90 3.30
CA ALA A 256 29.79 -29.74 4.03
C ALA A 256 29.51 -28.47 3.22
N ILE A 257 28.68 -27.58 3.76
CA ILE A 257 28.48 -26.25 3.16
C ILE A 257 29.81 -25.49 3.28
N PRO A 258 30.43 -25.08 2.15
CA PRO A 258 31.67 -24.31 2.20
C PRO A 258 31.39 -23.01 2.97
N LYS A 259 32.05 -22.83 4.11
CA LYS A 259 31.91 -21.62 4.92
C LYS A 259 32.79 -20.51 4.33
N PRO A 260 32.35 -19.25 4.38
CA PRO A 260 33.20 -18.13 4.01
C PRO A 260 34.44 -18.11 4.93
N LYS A 261 35.60 -17.76 4.35
CA LYS A 261 36.83 -17.53 5.11
C LYS A 261 36.73 -16.28 5.97
#